data_AF-A0A7J4TA89-F1
#
_entry.id   AF-A0A7J4TA89-F1
#
_cell.length_a   1.000
_cell.length_b   1.000
_cell.length_c   1.000
_cell.angle_alpha   90.00
_cell.angle_beta   90.00
_cell.angle_gamma   90.00
#
_symmetry.space_group_name_H-M   'P 1'
#
loop_
_entity.id
_entity.type
_entity.pdbx_description
1 polymer ?
#
loop_
_entity_poly.entity_id
_entity_poly.type
_entity_poly.pdbx_seq_one_letter_code
_entity_poly.pdbx_strand_id
1 'polypeptide(L)' 'MARHKHPSRKKRLAKRHRQTRWAPFWTVPKIYGKNRRVHPGRHTAKKRSWRRTKTGA' A
#
# COMPACT_ATOMS: atom_id res chain seq x y z
N MET A 1 -1.98 -8.53 20.51
CA MET A 1 -2.43 -9.03 19.19
C MET A 1 -3.23 -10.31 19.42
N ALA A 2 -4.44 -10.45 18.87
CA ALA A 2 -5.16 -11.71 19.01
C ALA A 2 -4.36 -12.85 18.36
N ARG A 3 -4.04 -13.89 19.14
CA ARG A 3 -3.28 -15.08 18.71
C ARG A 3 -4.04 -15.86 17.64
N HIS A 4 -5.36 -15.96 17.80
CA HIS A 4 -6.26 -16.55 16.81
C HIS A 4 -7.07 -15.47 16.10
N LYS A 5 -7.07 -15.51 14.76
CA LYS A 5 -7.85 -14.60 13.91
C LYS A 5 -8.65 -15.44 12.93
N HIS A 6 -9.93 -15.11 12.78
CA HIS A 6 -10.78 -15.73 11.77
C HIS A 6 -10.12 -15.62 10.37
N PRO A 7 -10.16 -16.66 9.52
CA PRO A 7 -9.49 -16.67 8.22
C PRO A 7 -9.86 -15.48 7.33
N SER A 8 -11.13 -15.02 7.34
CA SER A 8 -11.56 -13.84 6.59
C SER A 8 -10.86 -12.56 7.05
N ARG A 9 -10.64 -12.41 8.37
CA ARG A 9 -9.89 -11.29 8.95
C ARG A 9 -8.41 -11.37 8.54
N LYS A 10 -7.81 -12.56 8.55
CA LYS A 10 -6.42 -12.79 8.10
C LYS A 10 -6.23 -12.39 6.64
N LYS A 11 -7.13 -12.81 5.73
CA LYS A 11 -7.11 -12.44 4.31
C LYS A 11 -7.20 -10.92 4.10
N ARG A 12 -8.13 -10.25 4.81
CA ARG A 12 -8.28 -8.78 4.76
C ARG A 12 -7.02 -8.06 5.25
N LEU A 13 -6.44 -8.50 6.36
CA LEU A 13 -5.20 -7.93 6.89
C LEU A 13 -4.02 -8.12 5.93
N ALA A 14 -3.88 -9.29 5.31
CA ALA A 14 -2.84 -9.55 4.31
C ALA A 14 -2.99 -8.62 3.09
N LYS A 15 -4.22 -8.43 2.58
CA LYS A 15 -4.48 -7.46 1.49
C LYS A 15 -4.08 -6.04 1.89
N ARG A 16 -4.44 -5.61 3.10
CA ARG A 16 -4.10 -4.27 3.62
C ARG A 16 -2.61 -4.09 3.85
N HIS A 17 -1.89 -5.15 4.23
CA HIS A 17 -0.42 -5.14 4.33
C HIS A 17 0.24 -4.94 2.96
N ARG A 18 -0.25 -5.57 1.90
CA ARG A 18 0.28 -5.35 0.55
C ARG A 18 0.09 -3.91 0.05
N GLN A 19 -0.96 -3.23 0.52
CA GLN A 19 -1.28 -1.84 0.15
C GLN A 19 -0.44 -0.78 0.87
N THR A 20 0.45 -1.15 1.80
CA THR A 20 1.39 -0.18 2.41
C THR A 20 2.58 0.14 1.52
N ARG A 21 2.84 -0.70 0.51
CA ARG A 21 3.94 -0.52 -0.44
C ARG A 21 3.62 0.65 -1.37
N TRP A 22 4.65 1.41 -1.73
CA TRP A 22 4.54 2.41 -2.79
C TRP A 22 4.26 1.76 -4.14
N ALA A 23 3.75 2.56 -5.07
CA ALA A 23 3.69 2.18 -6.46
C ALA A 23 5.10 1.77 -6.94
N PRO A 24 5.22 0.78 -7.84
CA PRO A 24 6.52 0.38 -8.35
C PRO A 24 7.21 1.51 -9.13
N PHE A 25 8.53 1.62 -9.03
CA PHE A 25 9.28 2.67 -9.74
C PHE A 25 9.04 2.65 -11.25
N TRP A 26 8.94 1.46 -11.86
CA TRP A 26 8.69 1.31 -13.30
C TRP A 26 7.35 1.89 -13.77
N THR A 27 6.41 2.19 -12.86
CA THR A 27 5.15 2.86 -13.22
C THR A 27 5.32 4.36 -13.46
N VAL A 28 6.40 4.97 -12.94
CA VAL A 28 6.73 6.39 -13.15
C VAL A 28 6.86 6.73 -14.63
N PRO A 29 7.73 6.05 -15.42
CA PRO A 29 7.86 6.35 -16.84
C PRO A 29 6.58 6.05 -17.64
N LYS A 30 5.76 5.08 -17.20
CA LYS A 30 4.49 4.73 -17.86
C LYS A 30 3.43 5.83 -17.75
N ILE A 31 3.37 6.53 -16.62
CA ILE A 31 2.36 7.57 -16.36
C ILE A 31 2.86 8.95 -16.76
N TYR A 32 4.11 9.27 -16.43
CA TYR A 32 4.66 10.63 -16.57
C TYR A 32 5.56 10.80 -17.80
N GLY A 33 5.87 9.72 -18.50
CA GLY A 33 6.83 9.71 -19.61
C GLY A 33 8.28 9.58 -19.17
N LYS A 34 9.17 9.46 -20.15
CA LYS A 34 10.62 9.26 -19.95
C LYS A 34 11.26 10.50 -19.31
N ASN A 35 12.29 10.30 -18.48
CA ASN A 35 13.12 11.34 -17.84
C ASN A 35 12.45 12.23 -16.77
N ARG A 36 11.23 11.92 -16.31
CA ARG A 36 10.61 12.64 -15.17
C ARG A 36 11.15 12.11 -13.84
N ARG A 37 11.71 13.01 -13.01
CA ARG A 37 12.21 12.70 -11.66
C ARG A 37 11.07 12.71 -10.63
N VAL A 38 10.02 11.93 -10.89
CA VAL A 38 8.84 11.86 -10.01
C VAL A 38 8.93 10.62 -9.12
N HIS A 39 8.82 10.81 -7.81
CA HIS A 39 8.79 9.70 -6.87
C HIS A 39 7.46 8.93 -6.96
N PRO A 40 7.44 7.58 -6.98
CA PRO A 40 6.21 6.79 -7.17
C PRO A 40 5.19 6.96 -6.04
N GLY A 41 5.63 7.47 -4.89
CA GLY A 41 4.74 7.95 -3.83
C GLY A 41 3.75 9.03 -4.29
N ARG A 42 4.00 9.75 -5.39
CA ARG A 42 3.07 10.79 -5.91
C ARG A 42 1.77 10.20 -6.45
N HIS A 43 1.83 9.11 -7.20
CA HIS A 43 0.66 8.41 -7.75
C HIS A 43 0.28 7.11 -7.02
N THR A 44 0.90 6.85 -5.86
CA THR A 44 0.45 5.76 -4.98
C THR A 44 -0.92 6.10 -4.42
N ALA A 45 -1.97 5.40 -4.88
CA ALA A 45 -3.36 5.66 -4.50
C ALA A 45 -3.65 5.45 -3.01
N LYS A 46 -3.06 4.42 -2.39
CA LYS A 46 -3.28 4.08 -0.98
C LYS A 46 -1.98 4.21 -0.21
N LYS A 47 -1.88 5.22 0.66
CA LYS A 47 -0.77 5.39 1.59
C LYS A 47 -1.27 5.04 2.97
N ARG A 48 -0.67 4.03 3.60
CA ARG A 48 -1.13 3.56 4.90
C ARG A 48 0.02 3.54 5.89
N SER A 49 -0.22 4.09 7.07
CA SER A 49 0.69 4.04 8.22
C SER A 49 -0.04 3.39 9.40
N TRP A 50 0.60 2.43 10.06
CA TRP A 50 0.02 1.75 11.24
C TRP A 50 -0.16 2.70 12.44
N ARG A 51 0.64 3.76 12.51
CA ARG A 51 0.55 4.78 13.57
C ARG A 51 -0.58 5.78 13.31
N ARG A 52 -0.77 6.20 12.06
CA ARG A 52 -1.74 7.25 11.70
C ARG A 52 -3.14 6.74 11.39
N THR A 53 -3.28 5.54 10.81
CA THR A 53 -4.59 5.01 10.38
C THR A 53 -4.82 3.64 10.98
N LYS A 54 -5.77 3.53 11.91
CA LYS A 54 -6.16 2.24 12.49
C LYS A 54 -6.87 1.38 11.44
N THR A 55 -6.71 0.07 11.59
CA THR A 55 -7.28 -0.91 10.66
C THR A 55 -8.55 -1.41 11.32
N GLY A 56 -9.71 -0.82 11.00
CA GLY A 56 -11.02 -1.33 11.45
C GLY A 56 -11.25 -2.70 10.82
N ALA A 57 -10.78 -3.75 11.47
CA ALA A 57 -10.84 -5.15 11.02
C ALA A 57 -11.17 -6.00 12.22
#